data_AF-A0E9V2-F1
#
_entry.id   AF-A0E9V2-F1
#
_cell.length_a   1.000
_cell.length_b   1.000
_cell.length_c   1.000
_cell.angle_alpha   90.00
_cell.angle_beta   90.00
_cell.angle_gamma   90.00
#
_symmetry.space_group_name_H-M   'P 1'
#
loop_
_entity.id
_entity.type
_entity.pdbx_description
1 polymer ?
#
loop_
_entity_poly.entity_id
_entity_poly.type
_entity_poly.pdbx_seq_one_letter_code
_entity_poly.pdbx_strand_id
1 'polypeptide(L)'
;MINSHQNIPIQQFDLQEQIQILYHHQKTCEKQGKYLEADLAKTKLNELTKTLDLQQKHEVVDRHSDEKQQIDKAHFDEFNQFNLFWDEKFKQFDFETKSAKDEILSRHELELTSFLEELENTIPLKPKDSAQLLKLRKTEEQLAKLENYKEAHMIQQRILNLEKEEFDKWNHTRQNKIRNLIQQLRQKQIIELNALQQRILSVQEELSKSKSQELQKMLSKYQHVRKELENQQNQEINRLEKSIKNQSIMSKMNSQMKKPQDENYNLK
;
A
#
# COMPACT_ATOMS: atom_id res chain seq x y z
N MET A 1 16.46 -59.42 33.77
CA MET A 1 15.73 -58.66 34.81
C MET A 1 15.03 -57.52 34.08
N ILE A 2 13.86 -57.78 33.49
CA ILE A 2 12.53 -57.56 34.08
C ILE A 2 12.37 -56.12 34.55
N ASN A 3 11.75 -55.28 33.72
CA ASN A 3 10.59 -54.49 34.14
C ASN A 3 9.78 -54.08 32.90
N SER A 4 8.89 -55.00 32.57
CA SER A 4 7.70 -54.81 31.75
C SER A 4 6.76 -53.81 32.43
N HIS A 5 6.84 -52.54 32.04
CA HIS A 5 5.67 -51.68 32.08
C HIS A 5 4.90 -51.92 30.79
N GLN A 6 4.03 -52.93 30.85
CA GLN A 6 2.90 -53.05 29.94
C GLN A 6 2.07 -51.78 30.10
N ASN A 7 2.33 -50.80 29.24
CA ASN A 7 1.41 -49.71 29.02
C ASN A 7 0.23 -50.33 28.28
N ILE A 8 -0.77 -50.76 29.05
CA ILE A 8 -2.05 -51.24 28.53
C ILE A 8 -2.55 -50.11 27.63
N PRO A 9 -2.74 -50.35 26.31
CA PRO A 9 -3.35 -49.35 25.45
C PRO A 9 -4.73 -49.09 26.03
N ILE A 10 -4.93 -47.89 26.58
CA ILE A 10 -6.26 -47.39 26.89
C ILE A 10 -6.95 -47.37 25.53
N GLN A 11 -7.71 -48.41 25.21
CA GLN A 11 -8.67 -48.39 24.14
C GLN A 11 -9.64 -47.27 24.51
N GLN A 12 -9.36 -46.06 24.04
CA GLN A 12 -10.38 -45.04 23.84
C GLN A 12 -11.32 -45.63 22.80
N PHE A 13 -12.27 -46.46 23.25
CA PHE A 13 -13.46 -46.74 22.48
C PHE A 13 -14.08 -45.39 22.14
N ASP A 14 -14.31 -45.15 20.85
CA ASP A 14 -15.04 -43.99 20.38
C ASP A 14 -16.34 -43.87 21.20
N LEU A 15 -16.66 -42.67 21.71
CA LEU A 15 -17.87 -42.47 22.51
C LEU A 15 -19.11 -42.97 21.75
N GLN A 16 -19.09 -42.87 20.42
CA GLN A 16 -20.11 -43.43 19.55
C GLN A 16 -20.23 -44.95 19.63
N GLU A 17 -19.11 -45.67 19.69
CA GLU A 17 -19.07 -47.12 19.83
C GLU A 17 -19.55 -47.55 21.23
N GLN A 18 -19.17 -46.81 22.28
CA GLN A 18 -19.66 -47.05 23.65
C GLN A 18 -21.18 -46.85 23.77
N ILE A 19 -21.71 -45.80 23.11
CA ILE A 19 -23.16 -45.55 23.04
C ILE A 19 -23.87 -46.69 22.30
N GLN A 20 -23.31 -47.20 21.19
CA GLN A 20 -23.92 -48.31 20.45
C GLN A 20 -23.94 -49.61 21.28
N ILE A 21 -22.83 -49.95 21.95
CA ILE A 21 -22.72 -51.14 22.80
C ILE A 21 -23.72 -51.06 23.96
N LEU A 22 -23.79 -49.92 24.65
CA LEU A 22 -24.71 -49.72 25.76
C LEU A 22 -26.18 -49.73 25.32
N TYR A 23 -26.48 -49.23 24.11
CA TYR A 23 -27.82 -49.30 23.54
C TYR A 23 -28.24 -50.75 23.25
N HIS A 24 -27.34 -51.56 22.69
CA HIS A 24 -27.59 -52.98 22.46
C HIS A 24 -27.74 -53.76 23.77
N HIS A 25 -26.93 -53.43 24.78
CA HIS A 25 -27.03 -54.00 26.12
C HIS A 25 -28.36 -53.65 26.79
N GLN A 26 -28.79 -52.38 26.72
CA GLN A 26 -30.11 -51.94 27.20
C GLN A 26 -31.23 -52.77 26.55
N LYS A 27 -31.22 -52.93 25.22
CA LYS A 27 -32.24 -53.70 24.51
C LYS A 27 -32.24 -55.19 24.87
N THR A 28 -31.07 -55.73 25.18
CA THR A 28 -30.94 -57.12 25.63
C THR A 28 -31.49 -57.30 27.04
N CYS A 29 -31.17 -56.41 27.98
CA CYS A 29 -31.72 -56.41 29.33
C CYS A 29 -33.24 -56.20 29.35
N GLU A 30 -33.77 -55.35 28.45
CA GLU A 30 -35.23 -55.16 28.27
C GLU A 30 -35.92 -56.45 27.83
N LYS A 31 -35.33 -57.22 26.90
CA LYS A 31 -35.88 -58.51 26.44
C LYS A 31 -35.81 -59.60 27.51
N GLN A 32 -34.83 -59.53 28.40
CA GLN A 32 -34.62 -60.50 29.48
C GLN A 32 -35.39 -60.18 30.77
N GLY A 33 -36.14 -59.07 30.81
CA GLY A 33 -36.90 -58.63 32.00
C GLY A 33 -36.04 -58.02 33.11
N LYS A 34 -34.76 -57.73 32.85
CA LYS A 34 -33.82 -57.14 33.81
C LYS A 34 -33.91 -55.61 33.80
N TYR A 35 -35.03 -55.09 34.31
CA TYR A 35 -35.36 -53.67 34.17
C TYR A 35 -34.42 -52.72 34.93
N LEU A 36 -33.87 -53.14 36.08
CA LEU A 36 -32.90 -52.33 36.84
C LEU A 36 -31.60 -52.11 36.04
N GLU A 37 -31.09 -53.16 35.38
CA GLU A 37 -29.90 -53.08 34.53
C GLU A 37 -30.18 -52.25 33.27
N ALA A 38 -31.38 -52.37 32.69
CA ALA A 38 -31.80 -51.54 31.56
C ALA A 38 -31.90 -50.04 31.92
N ASP A 39 -32.36 -49.70 33.13
CA ASP A 39 -32.44 -48.31 33.59
C ASP A 39 -31.05 -47.70 33.88
N LEU A 40 -30.14 -48.51 34.44
CA LEU A 40 -28.75 -48.13 34.61
C LEU A 40 -28.05 -47.88 33.26
N ALA A 41 -28.26 -48.76 32.28
CA ALA A 41 -27.76 -48.59 30.91
C ALA A 41 -28.34 -47.34 30.23
N LYS A 42 -29.64 -47.07 30.42
CA LYS A 42 -30.32 -45.86 29.92
C LYS A 42 -29.76 -44.57 30.54
N THR A 43 -29.51 -44.57 31.85
CA THR A 43 -28.91 -43.43 32.53
C THR A 43 -27.50 -43.17 31.99
N LYS A 44 -26.70 -44.23 31.81
CA LYS A 44 -25.36 -44.11 31.25
C LYS A 44 -25.34 -43.65 29.79
N LEU A 45 -26.30 -44.12 28.98
CA LEU A 45 -26.50 -43.64 27.61
C LEU A 45 -26.80 -42.14 27.58
N ASN A 46 -27.68 -41.66 28.44
CA ASN A 46 -27.99 -40.23 28.50
C ASN A 46 -26.78 -39.37 28.89
N GLU A 47 -25.91 -39.86 29.78
CA GLU A 47 -24.65 -39.19 30.12
C GLU A 47 -23.70 -39.15 28.92
N LEU A 48 -23.44 -40.31 28.30
CA LEU A 48 -22.51 -40.41 27.17
C LEU A 48 -22.98 -39.62 25.96
N THR A 49 -24.28 -39.64 25.65
CA THR A 49 -24.85 -38.82 24.57
C THR A 49 -24.65 -37.33 24.84
N LYS A 50 -24.86 -36.86 26.09
CA LYS A 50 -24.57 -35.45 26.44
C LYS A 50 -23.10 -35.11 26.31
N THR A 51 -22.20 -36.02 26.70
CA THR A 51 -20.75 -35.81 26.54
C THR A 51 -20.36 -35.74 25.07
N LEU A 52 -20.91 -36.61 24.23
CA LEU A 52 -20.69 -36.59 22.78
C LEU A 52 -21.22 -35.29 22.16
N ASP A 53 -22.42 -34.84 22.54
CA ASP A 53 -23.00 -33.57 22.08
C ASP A 53 -22.10 -32.37 22.42
N LEU A 54 -21.50 -32.37 23.62
CA LEU A 54 -20.55 -31.33 24.06
C LEU A 54 -19.24 -31.38 23.27
N GLN A 55 -18.70 -32.57 23.04
CA GLN A 55 -17.49 -32.75 22.22
C GLN A 55 -17.70 -32.27 20.78
N GLN A 56 -18.81 -32.66 20.15
CA GLN A 56 -19.15 -32.21 18.80
C GLN A 56 -19.29 -30.68 18.71
N LYS A 57 -19.90 -30.04 19.72
CA LYS A 57 -19.96 -28.58 19.78
C LYS A 57 -18.58 -27.94 19.90
N HIS A 58 -17.71 -28.50 20.74
CA HIS A 58 -16.35 -27.99 20.93
C HIS A 58 -15.53 -28.09 19.64
N GLU A 59 -15.56 -29.24 18.96
CA GLU A 59 -14.85 -29.45 17.69
C GLU A 59 -15.30 -28.46 16.61
N VAL A 60 -16.62 -28.17 16.54
CA VAL A 60 -17.14 -27.17 15.60
C VAL A 60 -16.63 -25.77 15.95
N VAL A 61 -16.63 -25.39 17.22
CA VAL A 61 -16.14 -24.08 17.68
C VAL A 61 -14.64 -23.92 17.41
N ASP A 62 -13.84 -24.95 17.70
CA ASP A 62 -12.40 -24.94 17.46
C ASP A 62 -12.10 -24.78 15.98
N ARG A 63 -12.75 -25.58 15.13
CA ARG A 63 -12.60 -25.46 13.68
C ARG A 63 -13.03 -24.09 13.16
N HIS A 64 -14.13 -23.53 13.66
CA HIS A 64 -14.58 -22.18 13.27
C HIS A 64 -13.56 -21.11 13.67
N SER A 65 -12.94 -21.26 14.84
CA SER A 65 -11.85 -20.40 15.32
C SER A 65 -10.63 -20.49 14.41
N ASP A 66 -10.22 -21.71 14.04
CA ASP A 66 -9.08 -21.95 13.16
C ASP A 66 -9.30 -21.39 11.75
N GLU A 67 -10.48 -21.61 11.15
CA GLU A 67 -10.86 -21.05 9.85
C GLU A 67 -10.76 -19.51 9.85
N LYS A 68 -11.26 -18.87 10.92
CA LYS A 68 -11.19 -17.41 11.07
C LYS A 68 -9.74 -16.93 11.20
N GLN A 69 -8.92 -17.61 12.00
CA GLN A 69 -7.50 -17.27 12.14
C GLN A 69 -6.74 -17.42 10.83
N GLN A 70 -7.04 -18.45 10.03
CA GLN A 70 -6.43 -18.64 8.72
C GLN A 70 -6.76 -17.50 7.76
N ILE A 71 -8.02 -17.05 7.72
CA ILE A 71 -8.44 -15.90 6.91
C ILE A 71 -7.76 -14.62 7.38
N ASP A 72 -7.73 -14.37 8.69
CA ASP A 72 -7.11 -13.18 9.26
C ASP A 72 -5.60 -13.15 8.97
N LYS A 73 -4.92 -14.29 9.10
CA LYS A 73 -3.50 -14.43 8.75
C LYS A 73 -3.25 -14.20 7.26
N ALA A 74 -4.04 -14.83 6.38
CA ALA A 74 -3.90 -14.65 4.94
C ALA A 74 -4.11 -13.18 4.53
N HIS A 75 -5.10 -12.50 5.10
CA HIS A 75 -5.32 -11.08 4.85
C HIS A 75 -4.19 -10.20 5.41
N PHE A 76 -3.66 -10.53 6.59
CA PHE A 76 -2.51 -9.83 7.16
C PHE A 76 -1.28 -9.94 6.27
N ASP A 77 -1.02 -11.13 5.72
CA ASP A 77 0.08 -11.35 4.78
C ASP A 77 -0.15 -10.59 3.46
N GLU A 78 -1.37 -10.59 2.90
CA GLU A 78 -1.75 -9.80 1.71
C GLU A 78 -1.56 -8.29 1.97
N PHE A 79 -1.97 -7.81 3.15
CA PHE A 79 -1.82 -6.41 3.57
C PHE A 79 -0.36 -5.99 3.71
N ASN A 80 0.49 -6.86 4.27
CA ASN A 80 1.92 -6.58 4.39
C ASN A 80 2.60 -6.53 3.02
N GLN A 81 2.29 -7.48 2.13
CA GLN A 81 2.80 -7.47 0.76
C GLN A 81 2.33 -6.22 0.00
N PHE A 82 1.07 -5.83 0.19
CA PHE A 82 0.53 -4.60 -0.38
C PHE A 82 1.32 -3.37 0.08
N ASN A 83 1.60 -3.24 1.38
CA ASN A 83 2.38 -2.11 1.90
C ASN A 83 3.81 -2.12 1.35
N LEU A 84 4.49 -3.26 1.37
CA LEU A 84 5.85 -3.38 0.84
C LEU A 84 5.92 -2.99 -0.63
N PHE A 85 5.00 -3.49 -1.45
CA PHE A 85 4.90 -3.14 -2.87
C PHE A 85 4.72 -1.64 -3.07
N TRP A 86 3.80 -1.02 -2.32
CA TRP A 86 3.55 0.41 -2.46
C TRP A 86 4.71 1.26 -1.94
N ASP A 87 5.37 0.85 -0.86
CA ASP A 87 6.54 1.55 -0.34
C ASP A 87 7.71 1.50 -1.34
N GLU A 88 7.94 0.35 -1.99
CA GLU A 88 8.91 0.24 -3.08
C GLU A 88 8.52 1.09 -4.29
N LYS A 89 7.25 1.08 -4.70
CA LYS A 89 6.72 1.94 -5.76
C LYS A 89 6.97 3.42 -5.49
N PHE A 90 6.70 3.89 -4.28
CA PHE A 90 6.93 5.29 -3.89
C PHE A 90 8.44 5.61 -3.87
N LYS A 91 9.27 4.73 -3.32
CA LYS A 91 10.74 4.91 -3.34
C LYS A 91 11.29 5.02 -4.75
N GLN A 92 10.83 4.16 -5.66
CA GLN A 92 11.25 4.19 -7.06
C GLN A 92 10.81 5.48 -7.74
N PHE A 93 9.56 5.90 -7.53
CA PHE A 93 9.05 7.16 -8.05
C PHE A 93 9.83 8.37 -7.54
N ASP A 94 10.15 8.42 -6.24
CA ASP A 94 10.95 9.49 -5.64
C ASP A 94 12.35 9.55 -6.23
N PHE A 95 12.97 8.37 -6.45
CA PHE A 95 14.29 8.27 -7.07
C PHE A 95 14.26 8.76 -8.53
N GLU A 96 13.32 8.28 -9.34
CA GLU A 96 13.17 8.68 -10.75
C GLU A 96 12.89 10.19 -10.87
N THR A 97 12.02 10.71 -10.02
CA THR A 97 11.68 12.14 -9.96
C THR A 97 12.89 12.99 -9.63
N LYS A 98 13.68 12.57 -8.63
CA LYS A 98 14.92 13.27 -8.25
C LYS A 98 15.93 13.23 -9.40
N SER A 99 16.14 12.07 -10.00
CA SER A 99 17.07 11.91 -11.13
C SER A 99 16.66 12.80 -12.32
N ALA A 100 15.37 12.83 -12.67
CA ALA A 100 14.87 13.67 -13.77
C ALA A 100 15.06 15.16 -13.49
N LYS A 101 14.86 15.59 -12.23
CA LYS A 101 15.12 16.97 -11.82
C LYS A 101 16.59 17.33 -11.91
N ASP A 102 17.46 16.45 -11.41
CA ASP A 102 18.91 16.67 -11.41
C ASP A 102 19.46 16.73 -12.85
N GLU A 103 18.95 15.90 -13.76
CA GLU A 103 19.29 15.92 -15.18
C GLU A 103 18.91 17.27 -15.85
N ILE A 104 17.71 17.77 -15.59
CA ILE A 104 17.26 19.06 -16.13
C ILE A 104 18.12 20.21 -15.59
N LEU A 105 18.44 20.20 -14.29
CA LEU A 105 19.30 21.22 -13.68
C LEU A 105 20.71 21.19 -14.28
N SER A 106 21.30 20.01 -14.43
CA SER A 106 22.62 19.86 -15.05
C SER A 106 22.63 20.38 -16.49
N ARG A 107 21.57 20.06 -17.26
CA ARG A 107 21.41 20.58 -18.62
C ARG A 107 21.26 22.11 -18.64
N HIS A 108 20.50 22.69 -17.71
CA HIS A 108 20.34 24.14 -17.59
C HIS A 108 21.66 24.86 -17.28
N GLU A 109 22.52 24.25 -16.45
CA GLU A 109 23.85 24.79 -16.14
C GLU A 109 24.79 24.76 -17.36
N LEU A 110 24.80 23.65 -18.10
CA LEU A 110 25.57 23.53 -19.34
C LEU A 110 25.08 24.51 -20.41
N GLU A 111 23.76 24.61 -20.58
CA GLU A 111 23.13 25.56 -21.51
C GLU A 111 23.49 27.00 -21.14
N LEU A 112 23.41 27.37 -19.85
CA LEU A 112 23.78 28.70 -19.39
C LEU A 112 25.26 29.01 -19.67
N THR A 113 26.15 28.05 -19.43
CA THR A 113 27.59 28.21 -19.66
C THR A 113 27.88 28.42 -21.16
N SER A 114 27.35 27.54 -22.01
CA SER A 114 27.50 27.67 -23.46
C SER A 114 26.89 28.96 -23.99
N PHE A 115 25.76 29.40 -23.45
CA PHE A 115 25.10 30.63 -23.86
C PHE A 115 25.90 31.87 -23.45
N LEU A 116 26.54 31.87 -22.28
CA LEU A 116 27.43 32.96 -21.87
C LEU A 116 28.62 33.10 -22.81
N GLU A 117 29.25 31.98 -23.20
CA GLU A 117 30.33 31.97 -24.18
C GLU A 117 29.86 32.50 -25.55
N GLU A 118 28.67 32.09 -26.00
CA GLU A 118 28.07 32.60 -27.24
C GLU A 118 27.83 34.12 -27.17
N LEU A 119 27.28 34.62 -26.06
CA LEU A 119 27.05 36.06 -25.88
C LEU A 119 28.35 36.87 -25.85
N GLU A 120 29.40 36.31 -25.27
CA GLU A 120 30.71 36.95 -25.24
C GLU A 120 31.33 37.06 -26.64
N ASN A 121 31.21 36.00 -27.44
CA ASN A 121 31.73 35.93 -28.81
C ASN A 121 30.90 36.75 -29.82
N THR A 122 29.58 36.82 -29.65
CA THR A 122 28.67 37.45 -30.61
C THR A 122 28.47 38.95 -30.38
N ILE A 123 28.62 39.44 -29.14
CA ILE A 123 28.40 40.85 -28.82
C ILE A 123 29.74 41.61 -28.76
N PRO A 124 30.02 42.53 -29.71
CA PRO A 124 31.31 43.20 -29.82
C PRO A 124 31.77 43.87 -28.52
N LEU A 125 33.05 43.69 -28.18
CA LEU A 125 33.65 44.32 -26.99
C LEU A 125 33.82 45.85 -27.14
N LYS A 126 34.00 46.34 -28.37
CA LYS A 126 34.17 47.77 -28.64
C LYS A 126 33.04 48.29 -29.53
N PRO A 127 32.56 49.52 -29.29
CA PRO A 127 31.65 50.17 -30.21
C PRO A 127 32.34 50.45 -31.54
N LYS A 128 31.53 50.63 -32.60
CA LYS A 128 32.04 51.18 -33.86
C LYS A 128 32.32 52.67 -33.66
N ASP A 129 33.41 53.16 -34.26
CA ASP A 129 33.76 54.58 -34.21
C ASP A 129 32.61 55.44 -34.73
N SER A 130 32.23 56.47 -33.96
CA SER A 130 31.22 57.41 -34.41
C SER A 130 31.73 58.29 -35.56
N ALA A 131 30.81 58.80 -36.39
CA ALA A 131 31.18 59.73 -37.45
C ALA A 131 31.87 60.99 -36.92
N GLN A 132 31.59 61.40 -35.68
CA GLN A 132 32.25 62.51 -35.01
C GLN A 132 33.68 62.15 -34.61
N LEU A 133 33.89 60.95 -34.07
CA LEU A 133 35.22 60.44 -33.72
C LEU A 133 36.12 60.32 -34.95
N LEU A 134 35.60 59.77 -36.06
CA LEU A 134 36.32 59.68 -37.33
C LEU A 134 36.71 61.05 -37.89
N LYS A 135 35.81 62.05 -37.78
CA LYS A 135 36.10 63.43 -38.18
C LYS A 135 37.21 64.05 -37.33
N LEU A 136 37.16 63.89 -36.01
CA LEU A 136 38.18 64.42 -35.10
C LEU A 136 39.54 63.80 -35.35
N ARG A 137 39.62 62.47 -35.57
CA ARG A 137 40.88 61.79 -35.95
C ARG A 137 41.45 62.33 -37.26
N LYS A 138 40.59 62.55 -38.28
CA LYS A 138 41.04 63.15 -39.54
C LYS A 138 41.55 64.58 -39.37
N THR A 139 40.90 65.39 -38.53
CA THR A 139 41.34 66.76 -38.21
C THR A 139 42.66 66.75 -37.45
N GLU A 140 42.84 65.85 -36.48
CA GLU A 140 44.09 65.68 -35.73
C GLU A 140 45.24 65.30 -36.66
N GLU A 141 45.04 64.33 -37.56
CA GLU A 141 46.03 63.93 -38.57
C GLU A 141 46.42 65.09 -39.49
N GLN A 142 45.44 65.90 -39.92
CA GLN A 142 45.68 67.10 -40.73
C GLN A 142 46.49 68.16 -39.99
N LEU A 143 46.15 68.46 -38.73
CA LEU A 143 46.87 69.43 -37.90
C LEU A 143 48.30 68.98 -37.61
N ALA A 144 48.51 67.68 -37.39
CA ALA A 144 49.84 67.10 -37.22
C ALA A 144 50.71 67.22 -38.49
N LYS A 145 50.12 67.01 -39.68
CA LYS A 145 50.80 67.21 -40.98
C LYS A 145 51.17 68.66 -41.26
N LEU A 146 50.40 69.60 -40.72
CA LEU A 146 50.66 71.04 -40.81
C LEU A 146 51.59 71.55 -39.69
N GLU A 147 52.19 70.64 -38.90
CA GLU A 147 53.08 70.93 -37.77
C GLU A 147 52.42 71.79 -36.65
N ASN A 148 51.09 71.89 -36.64
CA ASN A 148 50.35 72.60 -35.59
C ASN A 148 50.08 71.67 -34.39
N TYR A 149 51.16 71.34 -33.68
CA TYR A 149 51.13 70.34 -32.60
C TYR A 149 50.26 70.75 -31.40
N LYS A 150 50.16 72.05 -31.12
CA LYS A 150 49.38 72.55 -29.98
C LYS A 150 47.88 72.29 -30.19
N GLU A 151 47.37 72.62 -31.38
CA GLU A 151 45.98 72.35 -31.74
C GLU A 151 45.72 70.85 -31.93
N ALA A 152 46.65 70.11 -32.55
CA ALA A 152 46.56 68.66 -32.67
C ALA A 152 46.42 67.98 -31.30
N HIS A 153 47.22 68.39 -30.30
CA HIS A 153 47.12 67.87 -28.94
C HIS A 153 45.78 68.19 -28.27
N MET A 154 45.22 69.39 -28.48
CA MET A 154 43.89 69.73 -27.97
C MET A 154 42.80 68.85 -28.59
N ILE A 155 42.88 68.56 -29.91
CA ILE A 155 41.96 67.64 -30.58
C ILE A 155 42.17 66.20 -30.07
N GLN A 156 43.40 65.77 -29.83
CA GLN A 156 43.72 64.46 -29.26
C GLN A 156 43.06 64.27 -27.89
N GLN A 157 43.13 65.25 -26.98
CA GLN A 157 42.44 65.18 -25.68
C GLN A 157 40.92 65.06 -25.85
N ARG A 158 40.35 65.74 -26.84
CA ARG A 158 38.93 65.65 -27.16
C ARG A 158 38.54 64.28 -27.73
N ILE A 159 39.39 63.68 -28.55
CA ILE A 159 39.23 62.30 -29.05
C ILE A 159 39.21 61.33 -27.86
N LEU A 160 40.20 61.39 -26.98
CA LEU A 160 40.29 60.49 -25.82
C LEU A 160 39.06 60.59 -24.90
N ASN A 161 38.59 61.80 -24.63
CA ASN A 161 37.39 62.00 -23.82
C ASN A 161 36.14 61.42 -24.50
N LEU A 162 35.97 61.66 -25.81
CA LEU A 162 34.84 61.14 -26.56
C LEU A 162 34.87 59.61 -26.67
N GLU A 163 36.04 59.01 -26.91
CA GLU A 163 36.22 57.56 -26.95
C GLU A 163 35.86 56.92 -25.62
N LYS A 164 36.28 57.53 -24.51
CA LYS A 164 35.93 57.06 -23.18
C LYS A 164 34.42 57.10 -22.95
N GLU A 165 33.76 58.21 -23.25
CA GLU A 165 32.31 58.34 -23.11
C GLU A 165 31.52 57.36 -23.98
N GLU A 166 31.93 57.19 -25.25
CA GLU A 166 31.29 56.25 -26.17
C GLU A 166 31.51 54.79 -25.73
N PHE A 167 32.71 54.47 -25.24
CA PHE A 167 33.04 53.15 -24.70
C PHE A 167 32.23 52.82 -23.43
N ASP A 168 32.12 53.76 -22.49
CA ASP A 168 31.35 53.57 -21.26
C ASP A 168 29.85 53.37 -21.55
N LYS A 169 29.28 54.19 -22.45
CA LYS A 169 27.89 54.03 -22.92
C LYS A 169 27.68 52.68 -23.59
N TRP A 170 28.60 52.29 -24.49
CA TRP A 170 28.54 51.00 -25.16
C TRP A 170 28.58 49.83 -24.18
N ASN A 171 29.52 49.86 -23.23
CA ASN A 171 29.64 48.82 -22.22
C ASN A 171 28.36 48.69 -21.40
N HIS A 172 27.76 49.81 -21.00
CA HIS A 172 26.49 49.79 -20.28
C HIS A 172 25.37 49.14 -21.12
N THR A 173 25.21 49.55 -22.38
CA THR A 173 24.23 48.95 -23.29
C THR A 173 24.49 47.46 -23.53
N ARG A 174 25.75 47.07 -23.74
CA ARG A 174 26.20 45.68 -23.93
C ARG A 174 25.85 44.83 -22.71
N GLN A 175 26.20 45.28 -21.51
CA GLN A 175 25.90 44.58 -20.27
C GLN A 175 24.38 44.43 -20.05
N ASN A 176 23.60 45.48 -20.33
CA ASN A 176 22.14 45.40 -20.24
C ASN A 176 21.56 44.40 -21.23
N LYS A 177 22.06 44.36 -22.47
CA LYS A 177 21.66 43.37 -23.47
C LYS A 177 21.95 41.94 -23.02
N ILE A 178 23.17 41.69 -22.53
CA ILE A 178 23.56 40.39 -21.98
C ILE A 178 22.66 39.99 -20.81
N ARG A 179 22.42 40.91 -19.86
CA ARG A 179 21.54 40.66 -18.70
C ARG A 179 20.13 40.27 -19.13
N ASN A 180 19.55 40.99 -20.08
CA ASN A 180 18.20 40.72 -20.57
C ASN A 180 18.10 39.34 -21.25
N LEU A 181 19.11 38.97 -22.05
CA LEU A 181 19.15 37.66 -22.71
C LEU A 181 19.29 36.51 -21.70
N ILE A 182 20.16 36.67 -20.68
CA ILE A 182 20.28 35.70 -19.58
C ILE A 182 18.96 35.59 -18.81
N GLN A 183 18.29 36.70 -18.54
CA GLN A 183 17.00 36.70 -17.85
C GLN A 183 15.93 35.94 -18.64
N GLN A 184 15.88 36.12 -19.96
CA GLN A 184 14.97 35.37 -20.83
C GLN A 184 15.26 33.87 -20.81
N LEU A 185 16.53 33.47 -20.85
CA LEU A 185 16.92 32.06 -20.75
C LEU A 185 16.48 31.47 -19.39
N ARG A 186 16.80 32.14 -18.29
CA ARG A 186 16.40 31.72 -16.93
C ARG A 186 14.90 31.62 -16.78
N GLN A 187 14.14 32.53 -17.40
CA GLN A 187 12.68 32.45 -17.37
C GLN A 187 12.15 31.19 -18.06
N LYS A 188 12.75 30.79 -19.20
CA LYS A 188 12.41 29.52 -19.87
C LYS A 188 12.72 28.32 -18.97
N GLN A 189 13.90 28.32 -18.35
CA GLN A 189 14.35 27.28 -17.42
C GLN A 189 13.40 27.14 -16.21
N ILE A 190 12.94 28.26 -15.64
CA ILE A 190 11.94 28.28 -14.56
C ILE A 190 10.61 27.69 -15.02
N ILE A 191 10.12 28.05 -16.21
CA ILE A 191 8.87 27.52 -16.75
C ILE A 191 8.97 26.00 -16.92
N GLU A 192 10.09 25.50 -17.44
CA GLU A 192 10.33 24.07 -17.60
C GLU A 192 10.35 23.34 -16.24
N LEU A 193 11.06 23.86 -15.25
CA LEU A 193 11.09 23.29 -13.90
C LEU A 193 9.70 23.29 -13.24
N ASN A 194 8.93 24.36 -13.40
CA ASN A 194 7.57 24.44 -12.90
C ASN A 194 6.65 23.41 -13.57
N ALA A 195 6.77 23.22 -14.89
CA ALA A 195 6.00 22.22 -15.61
C ALA A 195 6.33 20.80 -15.13
N LEU A 196 7.63 20.50 -14.91
CA LEU A 196 8.06 19.24 -14.32
C LEU A 196 7.46 19.06 -12.92
N GLN A 197 7.52 20.08 -12.07
CA GLN A 197 6.99 20.03 -10.71
C GLN A 197 5.48 19.78 -10.69
N GLN A 198 4.71 20.43 -11.57
CA GLN A 198 3.28 20.16 -11.69
C GLN A 198 3.00 18.73 -12.14
N ARG A 199 3.80 18.20 -13.08
CA ARG A 199 3.69 16.80 -13.50
C ARG A 199 3.99 15.83 -12.36
N ILE A 200 5.03 16.09 -11.58
CA ILE A 200 5.40 15.28 -10.40
C ILE A 200 4.24 15.24 -9.42
N LEU A 201 3.66 16.40 -9.09
CA LEU A 201 2.52 16.50 -8.17
C LEU A 201 1.30 15.72 -8.68
N SER A 202 0.95 15.88 -9.95
CA SER A 202 -0.16 15.12 -10.57
C SER A 202 0.05 13.61 -10.48
N VAL A 203 1.26 13.12 -10.80
CA VAL A 203 1.56 11.69 -10.73
C VAL A 203 1.56 11.20 -9.28
N GLN A 204 2.06 11.99 -8.34
CA GLN A 204 2.05 11.65 -6.91
C GLN A 204 0.61 11.53 -6.37
N GLU A 205 -0.28 12.44 -6.77
CA GLU A 205 -1.70 12.40 -6.43
C GLU A 205 -2.38 11.16 -7.04
N GLU A 206 -2.08 10.83 -8.29
CA GLU A 206 -2.58 9.64 -8.97
C GLU A 206 -2.13 8.34 -8.29
N LEU A 207 -0.84 8.23 -7.93
CA LEU A 207 -0.31 7.08 -7.19
C LEU A 207 -0.98 6.93 -5.83
N SER A 208 -1.14 8.03 -5.10
CA SER A 208 -1.82 8.04 -3.79
C SER A 208 -3.29 7.61 -3.91
N LYS A 209 -3.97 8.07 -4.96
CA LYS A 209 -5.34 7.68 -5.28
C LYS A 209 -5.43 6.20 -5.64
N SER A 210 -4.52 5.69 -6.46
CA SER A 210 -4.47 4.26 -6.83
C SER A 210 -4.26 3.37 -5.61
N LYS A 211 -3.30 3.73 -4.73
CA LYS A 211 -3.07 3.05 -3.45
C LYS A 211 -4.34 3.00 -2.60
N SER A 212 -5.03 4.14 -2.44
CA SER A 212 -6.27 4.22 -1.67
C SER A 212 -7.38 3.31 -2.24
N GLN A 213 -7.57 3.34 -3.57
CA GLN A 213 -8.58 2.52 -4.23
C GLN A 213 -8.29 1.02 -4.13
N GLU A 214 -7.04 0.61 -4.31
CA GLU A 214 -6.64 -0.79 -4.18
C GLU A 214 -6.76 -1.27 -2.73
N LEU A 215 -6.37 -0.45 -1.76
CA LEU A 215 -6.57 -0.74 -0.34
C LEU A 215 -8.06 -0.93 -0.01
N GLN A 216 -8.93 -0.05 -0.51
CA GLN A 216 -10.37 -0.18 -0.30
C GLN A 216 -10.92 -1.48 -0.90
N LYS A 217 -10.46 -1.87 -2.09
CA LYS A 217 -10.86 -3.14 -2.73
C LYS A 217 -10.41 -4.34 -1.90
N MET A 218 -9.17 -4.33 -1.40
CA MET A 218 -8.63 -5.40 -0.55
C MET A 218 -9.41 -5.54 0.76
N LEU A 219 -9.65 -4.43 1.46
CA LEU A 219 -10.46 -4.42 2.68
C LEU A 219 -11.89 -4.90 2.44
N SER A 220 -12.48 -4.47 1.32
CA SER A 220 -13.81 -4.93 0.93
C SER A 220 -13.81 -6.44 0.72
N LYS A 221 -12.86 -6.99 -0.05
CA LYS A 221 -12.72 -8.44 -0.29
C LYS A 221 -12.63 -9.21 1.04
N TYR A 222 -11.81 -8.75 1.98
CA TYR A 222 -11.70 -9.36 3.31
C TYR A 222 -13.03 -9.33 4.10
N GLN A 223 -13.73 -8.20 4.10
CA GLN A 223 -15.04 -8.08 4.75
C GLN A 223 -16.07 -9.04 4.16
N HIS A 224 -16.10 -9.20 2.82
CA HIS A 224 -17.01 -10.13 2.16
C HIS A 224 -16.68 -11.58 2.54
N VAL A 225 -15.41 -11.98 2.48
CA VAL A 225 -14.97 -13.33 2.84
C VAL A 225 -15.29 -13.65 4.30
N ARG A 226 -15.04 -12.71 5.23
CA ARG A 226 -15.39 -12.90 6.64
C ARG A 226 -16.89 -13.04 6.87
N LYS A 227 -17.70 -12.22 6.22
CA LYS A 227 -19.16 -12.29 6.32
C LYS A 227 -19.69 -13.60 5.76
N GLU A 228 -19.10 -14.07 4.66
CA GLU A 228 -19.45 -15.37 4.07
C GLU A 228 -19.11 -16.52 5.02
N LEU A 229 -17.91 -16.52 5.60
CA LEU A 229 -17.50 -17.51 6.60
C LEU A 229 -18.46 -17.50 7.80
N GLU A 230 -18.75 -16.32 8.36
CA GLU A 230 -19.67 -16.19 9.49
C GLU A 230 -21.07 -16.74 9.16
N ASN A 231 -21.57 -16.48 7.95
CA ASN A 231 -22.85 -17.05 7.50
C ASN A 231 -22.79 -18.58 7.40
N GLN A 232 -21.70 -19.15 6.87
CA GLN A 232 -21.51 -20.59 6.76
C GLN A 232 -21.45 -21.23 8.16
N GLN A 233 -20.67 -20.65 9.08
CA GLN A 233 -20.53 -21.10 10.46
C GLN A 233 -21.87 -21.04 11.22
N ASN A 234 -22.62 -19.94 11.08
CA ASN A 234 -23.96 -19.81 11.65
C ASN A 234 -24.93 -20.88 11.11
N GLN A 235 -24.89 -21.19 9.81
CA GLN A 235 -25.70 -22.26 9.25
C GLN A 235 -25.31 -23.63 9.79
N GLU A 236 -24.03 -23.89 9.99
CA GLU A 236 -23.53 -25.13 10.55
C GLU A 236 -23.98 -25.31 12.01
N ILE A 237 -23.83 -24.28 12.86
CA ILE A 237 -24.31 -24.29 14.24
C ILE A 237 -25.82 -24.60 14.28
N ASN A 238 -26.61 -23.91 13.45
CA ASN A 238 -28.05 -24.15 13.36
C ASN A 238 -28.40 -25.59 12.93
N ARG A 239 -27.59 -26.22 12.07
CA ARG A 239 -27.77 -27.63 11.65
C ARG A 239 -27.40 -28.58 12.79
N LEU A 240 -26.30 -28.33 13.49
CA LEU A 240 -25.85 -29.12 14.63
C LEU A 240 -26.90 -29.09 15.75
N GLU A 241 -27.41 -27.90 16.10
CA GLU A 241 -28.45 -27.75 17.12
C GLU A 241 -29.74 -28.51 16.77
N LYS A 242 -30.16 -28.47 15.50
CA LYS A 242 -31.29 -29.25 15.01
C LYS A 242 -31.04 -30.75 15.11
N SER A 243 -29.83 -31.21 14.77
CA SER A 243 -29.43 -32.63 14.87
C SER A 243 -29.48 -33.12 16.32
N ILE A 244 -28.86 -32.39 17.25
CA ILE A 244 -28.84 -32.70 18.68
C ILE A 244 -30.28 -32.72 19.25
N LYS A 245 -31.10 -31.73 18.88
CA LYS A 245 -32.51 -31.68 19.31
C LYS A 245 -33.32 -32.88 18.81
N ASN A 246 -33.12 -33.29 17.56
CA ASN A 246 -33.81 -34.45 16.99
C ASN A 246 -33.37 -35.78 17.63
N GLN A 247 -32.08 -35.95 17.94
CA GLN A 247 -31.57 -37.12 18.67
C GLN A 247 -32.12 -37.17 20.11
N SER A 248 -32.25 -36.01 20.77
CA SER A 248 -32.87 -35.90 22.09
C SER A 248 -34.37 -36.28 22.06
N ILE A 249 -35.11 -35.90 21.02
CA ILE A 249 -36.53 -36.23 20.85
C ILE A 249 -36.73 -37.74 20.61
N MET A 250 -35.93 -38.37 19.73
CA MET A 250 -36.00 -39.84 19.53
C MET A 250 -35.69 -40.62 20.80
N SER A 251 -34.75 -40.14 21.61
CA SER A 251 -34.44 -40.73 22.93
C SER A 251 -35.61 -40.60 23.92
N LYS A 252 -36.38 -39.49 23.88
CA LYS A 252 -37.58 -39.29 24.71
C LYS A 252 -38.79 -40.11 24.23
N MET A 253 -39.03 -40.20 22.93
CA MET A 253 -40.16 -40.95 22.35
C MET A 253 -40.09 -42.45 22.67
N ASN A 254 -38.90 -43.04 22.62
CA ASN A 254 -38.65 -44.43 23.04
C ASN A 254 -38.88 -44.67 24.54
N SER A 255 -38.81 -43.62 25.38
CA SER A 255 -39.04 -43.72 26.82
C SER A 255 -40.51 -43.58 27.23
N GLN A 256 -41.35 -42.93 26.41
CA GLN A 256 -42.77 -42.68 26.71
C GLN A 256 -43.72 -43.78 26.20
N MET A 257 -43.31 -44.64 25.28
CA MET A 257 -44.11 -45.78 24.80
C MET A 257 -44.19 -46.98 25.79
N LYS A 258 -43.62 -46.87 27.00
CA LYS A 258 -43.74 -47.89 28.06
C LYS A 258 -44.47 -47.34 29.29
N LYS A 259 -45.77 -47.05 29.17
CA LYS A 259 -46.67 -47.05 30.34
C LYS A 259 -47.54 -48.31 30.26
N PRO A 260 -47.53 -49.20 31.26
CA PRO A 260 -48.49 -50.29 31.34
C PRO A 260 -49.88 -49.70 31.60
N GLN A 261 -50.87 -50.07 30.77
CA GLN A 261 -52.27 -49.94 31.12
C GLN A 261 -52.63 -51.14 32.00
N ASP A 262 -52.49 -50.98 33.31
CA ASP A 262 -53.11 -51.88 34.28
C ASP A 262 -53.95 -51.02 35.22
N GLU A 263 -55.28 -51.09 35.06
CA GLU A 263 -56.29 -51.02 36.13
C GLU A 263 -57.70 -51.03 35.52
N ASN A 264 -58.27 -52.22 35.35
CA ASN A 264 -59.61 -52.54 35.88
C ASN A 264 -60.00 -54.00 35.59
N TYR A 265 -59.66 -54.88 36.52
CA TYR A 265 -60.49 -56.04 36.82
C TYR A 265 -60.59 -56.14 38.34
N ASN A 266 -61.70 -55.67 38.89
CA ASN A 266 -62.39 -56.46 39.90
C ASN A 266 -63.89 -56.14 39.89
N LEU A 267 -64.63 -57.08 39.30
CA LEU A 267 -66.07 -57.25 39.48
C LEU A 267 -66.26 -58.28 40.60
N LYS A 268 -66.98 -57.83 41.64
CA LYS A 268 -67.63 -58.57 42.74
C LYS A 268 -66.75 -59.10 43.86
#